data_AF-A0A850B8I4-F1
#
_entry.id   AF-A0A850B8I4-F1
#
_cell.length_a   1.000
_cell.length_b   1.000
_cell.length_c   1.000
_cell.angle_alpha   90.00
_cell.angle_beta   90.00
_cell.angle_gamma   90.00
#
_symmetry.space_group_name_H-M   'P 1'
#
loop_
_entity.id
_entity.type
_entity.pdbx_description
1 polymer ?
#
loop_
_entity_poly.entity_id
_entity_poly.type
_entity_poly.pdbx_seq_one_letter_code
_entity_poly.pdbx_strand_id
1 'polypeptide(L)'
;MVIRLWPLRPFLAPSLLLVVGLLGCTSERVIPEPVIPKVEGSEWCDDAEQNLLALGCEEGQPTKKGKSFTEFCLDTQQNGGIDLNPKCLATIKSCDEIDKVCAWNP
;
A
#
# COMPACT_ATOMS: atom_id res chain seq x y z
N MET A 1 -15.62 -41.65 -47.07
CA MET A 1 -15.93 -40.85 -48.28
C MET A 1 -14.63 -40.24 -48.77
N VAL A 2 -14.18 -40.63 -49.96
CA VAL A 2 -12.93 -40.17 -50.58
C VAL A 2 -13.24 -38.94 -51.40
N ILE A 3 -12.59 -37.79 -51.13
CA ILE A 3 -12.42 -36.72 -52.13
C ILE A 3 -11.01 -36.15 -51.96
N ARG A 4 -10.13 -36.53 -52.89
CA ARG A 4 -8.93 -35.76 -53.27
C ARG A 4 -9.41 -34.44 -53.86
N LEU A 5 -8.75 -33.32 -53.60
CA LEU A 5 -8.68 -32.23 -54.60
C LEU A 5 -7.37 -31.44 -54.43
N TRP A 6 -6.87 -31.07 -55.59
CA TRP A 6 -5.49 -30.78 -55.97
C TRP A 6 -5.09 -29.31 -55.74
N PRO A 7 -3.86 -28.91 -56.08
CA PRO A 7 -3.24 -27.66 -55.67
C PRO A 7 -3.61 -26.50 -56.59
N LEU A 8 -3.69 -25.28 -56.05
CA LEU A 8 -3.78 -24.06 -56.85
C LEU A 8 -2.82 -23.02 -56.29
N ARG A 9 -1.60 -23.01 -56.83
CA ARG A 9 -0.82 -21.77 -57.05
C ARG A 9 -1.29 -21.21 -58.42
N PRO A 10 -0.85 -20.02 -58.86
CA PRO A 10 -0.80 -18.71 -58.21
C PRO A 10 -1.43 -17.63 -59.12
N PHE A 11 -2.12 -16.61 -58.62
CA PHE A 11 -2.50 -15.47 -59.47
C PHE A 11 -2.34 -14.14 -58.74
N LEU A 12 -1.24 -13.47 -59.07
CA LEU A 12 -1.16 -12.07 -59.47
C LEU A 12 -2.28 -11.14 -58.99
N ALA A 13 -1.91 -10.22 -58.09
CA ALA A 13 -2.38 -8.83 -58.15
C ALA A 13 -1.41 -7.93 -57.36
N PRO A 14 -0.58 -7.11 -58.04
CA PRO A 14 0.18 -6.05 -57.40
C PRO A 14 -0.74 -4.81 -57.32
N SER A 15 -1.58 -4.74 -56.30
CA SER A 15 -2.42 -3.57 -56.06
C SER A 15 -1.96 -2.86 -54.80
N LEU A 16 -1.07 -1.90 -55.04
CA LEU A 16 -1.24 -0.48 -54.71
C LEU A 16 -1.97 -0.15 -53.39
N LEU A 17 -1.36 0.77 -52.63
CA LEU A 17 -1.84 1.48 -51.43
C LEU A 17 -1.54 0.79 -50.10
N LEU A 18 -0.32 0.98 -49.59
CA LEU A 18 -0.07 0.83 -48.16
C LEU A 18 1.00 1.82 -47.66
N VAL A 19 0.66 3.11 -47.64
CA VAL A 19 1.32 4.08 -46.77
C VAL A 19 0.26 5.06 -46.25
N VAL A 20 -0.62 4.58 -45.38
CA VAL A 20 -1.47 5.45 -44.55
C VAL A 20 -1.02 5.25 -43.11
N GLY A 21 -0.62 6.38 -42.51
CA GLY A 21 0.23 6.45 -41.35
C GLY A 21 -0.31 5.77 -40.10
N LEU A 22 0.54 4.94 -39.51
CA LEU A 22 0.50 4.63 -38.09
C LEU A 22 1.61 5.43 -37.41
N LEU A 23 1.43 6.76 -37.36
CA LEU A 23 1.95 7.53 -36.23
C LEU A 23 1.09 7.14 -35.02
N GLY A 24 1.32 5.94 -34.52
CA GLY A 24 0.84 5.54 -33.22
C GLY A 24 1.54 6.43 -32.21
N CYS A 25 0.84 7.47 -31.74
CA CYS A 25 1.18 8.09 -30.47
C CYS A 25 1.30 6.97 -29.44
N THR A 26 2.52 6.65 -29.04
CA THR A 26 2.79 5.92 -27.81
C THR A 26 2.43 6.88 -26.67
N SER A 27 1.11 7.03 -26.45
CA SER A 27 0.60 7.64 -25.24
C SER A 27 0.90 6.63 -24.14
N GLU A 28 2.09 6.78 -23.58
CA GLU A 28 2.49 6.14 -22.34
C GLU A 28 1.45 6.60 -21.32
N ARG A 29 0.43 5.74 -21.11
CA ARG A 29 -0.54 5.94 -20.06
C ARG A 29 0.25 5.78 -18.77
N VAL A 30 0.73 6.89 -18.23
CA VAL A 30 1.11 6.98 -16.82
C VAL A 30 -0.14 6.59 -16.07
N ILE A 31 -0.23 5.33 -15.67
CA ILE A 31 -1.23 4.87 -14.73
C ILE A 31 -0.86 5.60 -13.45
N PRO A 32 -1.69 6.54 -12.96
CA PRO A 32 -1.42 7.15 -11.67
C PRO A 32 -1.35 6.02 -10.64
N GLU A 33 -0.24 5.94 -9.91
CA GLU A 33 -0.13 5.00 -8.80
C GLU A 33 -1.34 5.20 -7.89
N PRO A 34 -1.97 4.12 -7.41
CA PRO A 34 -3.06 4.22 -6.45
C PRO A 34 -2.59 5.10 -5.29
N VAL A 35 -3.27 6.22 -5.06
CA VAL A 35 -3.07 7.02 -3.85
C VAL A 35 -3.66 6.19 -2.72
N ILE A 36 -2.83 5.35 -2.10
CA ILE A 36 -3.20 4.68 -0.86
C ILE A 36 -3.41 5.81 0.16
N PRO A 37 -4.61 5.97 0.73
CA PRO A 37 -4.82 6.97 1.77
C PRO A 37 -3.79 6.73 2.86
N LYS A 38 -2.92 7.72 3.10
CA LYS A 38 -2.02 7.66 4.24
C LYS A 38 -2.91 7.69 5.48
N VAL A 39 -2.97 6.57 6.20
CA VAL A 39 -3.74 6.51 7.44
C VAL A 39 -3.12 7.51 8.40
N GLU A 40 -3.92 8.47 8.87
CA GLU A 40 -3.44 9.51 9.78
C GLU A 40 -2.79 8.87 11.02
N GLY A 41 -1.67 9.46 11.49
CA GLY A 41 -0.98 8.98 12.67
C GLY A 41 -0.01 7.81 12.44
N SER A 42 -0.13 7.06 11.33
CA SER A 42 0.75 5.91 11.06
C SER A 42 2.23 6.28 11.00
N GLU A 43 2.58 7.51 10.61
CA GLU A 43 3.98 7.98 10.61
C GLU A 43 4.61 8.11 12.00
N TRP A 44 3.81 8.12 13.07
CA TRP A 44 4.29 8.29 14.45
C TRP A 44 4.43 6.96 15.19
N CYS A 45 4.11 5.82 14.58
CA CYS A 45 4.14 4.53 15.26
C CYS A 45 5.55 4.15 15.76
N ASP A 46 6.59 4.43 14.96
CA ASP A 46 7.99 4.15 15.33
C ASP A 46 8.45 5.06 16.48
N ASP A 47 8.20 6.37 16.37
CA ASP A 47 8.52 7.34 17.42
C ASP A 47 7.80 7.00 18.74
N ALA A 48 6.55 6.56 18.66
CA ALA A 48 5.78 6.09 19.81
C ALA A 48 6.40 4.83 20.44
N GLU A 49 6.77 3.82 19.65
CA GLU A 49 7.44 2.63 20.15
C GLU A 49 8.75 2.98 20.85
N GLN A 50 9.60 3.80 20.23
CA GLN A 50 10.87 4.21 20.81
C GLN A 50 10.68 4.96 22.13
N ASN A 51 9.71 5.88 22.20
CA ASN A 51 9.43 6.62 23.43
C ASN A 51 8.90 5.71 24.54
N LEU A 52 7.97 4.79 24.23
CA LEU A 52 7.43 3.83 25.20
C LEU A 52 8.51 2.90 25.73
N LEU A 53 9.39 2.40 24.85
CA LEU A 53 10.54 1.58 25.25
C LEU A 53 11.54 2.36 26.11
N ALA A 54 11.83 3.61 25.76
CA ALA A 54 12.73 4.48 26.52
C ALA A 54 12.20 4.79 27.93
N LEU A 55 10.88 4.93 28.07
CA LEU A 55 10.20 5.11 29.35
C LEU A 55 10.02 3.81 30.14
N GLY A 56 10.26 2.65 29.51
CA GLY A 56 10.07 1.34 30.13
C GLY A 56 8.60 0.96 30.32
N CYS A 57 7.71 1.48 29.50
CA CYS A 57 6.28 1.17 29.56
C CYS A 57 6.00 -0.25 29.03
N GLU A 58 5.02 -0.94 29.62
CA GLU A 58 4.64 -2.29 29.20
C GLU A 58 4.08 -2.29 27.77
N GLU A 59 3.38 -1.22 27.38
CA GLU A 59 2.76 -1.02 26.08
C GLU A 59 3.80 -0.94 24.95
N GLY A 60 5.03 -0.52 25.25
CA GLY A 60 6.14 -0.52 24.29
C GLY A 60 6.79 -1.88 24.10
N GLN A 61 6.56 -2.83 25.03
CA GLN A 61 7.15 -4.15 24.95
C GLN A 61 6.46 -5.01 23.88
N PRO A 62 7.19 -5.95 23.26
CA PRO A 62 6.57 -6.91 22.36
C PRO A 62 5.45 -7.70 23.04
N THR A 63 4.37 -7.93 22.31
CA THR A 63 3.28 -8.78 22.79
C THR A 63 3.77 -10.21 23.08
N LYS A 64 2.98 -11.01 23.80
CA LYS A 64 3.27 -12.45 24.02
C LYS A 64 3.47 -13.27 22.74
N LYS A 65 3.00 -12.77 21.60
CA LYS A 65 3.17 -13.37 20.27
C LYS A 65 4.40 -12.85 19.52
N GLY A 66 5.20 -11.97 20.15
CA GLY A 66 6.40 -11.36 19.58
C GLY A 66 6.15 -10.14 18.69
N LYS A 67 4.89 -9.70 18.51
CA LYS A 67 4.55 -8.53 17.70
C LYS A 67 5.03 -7.24 18.39
N SER A 68 5.72 -6.37 17.66
CA SER A 68 6.20 -5.07 18.15
C SER A 68 5.04 -4.07 18.30
N PHE A 69 5.27 -2.96 19.01
CA PHE A 69 4.29 -1.89 19.09
C PHE A 69 4.05 -1.26 17.71
N THR A 70 5.10 -0.97 16.94
CA THR A 70 4.97 -0.40 15.59
C THR A 70 4.13 -1.29 14.69
N GLU A 71 4.37 -2.60 14.68
CA GLU A 71 3.56 -3.54 13.90
C GLU A 71 2.10 -3.55 14.35
N PHE A 72 1.84 -3.47 15.66
CA PHE A 72 0.49 -3.41 16.20
C PHE A 72 -0.20 -2.08 15.84
N CYS A 73 0.52 -0.97 15.95
CA CYS A 73 0.05 0.37 15.64
C CYS A 73 -0.34 0.50 14.16
N LEU A 74 0.54 0.08 13.25
CA LEU A 74 0.27 0.13 11.80
C LEU A 74 -0.92 -0.75 11.41
N ASP A 75 -0.98 -1.97 11.92
CA ASP A 75 -2.09 -2.91 11.67
C ASP A 75 -3.41 -2.35 12.17
N THR A 76 -3.41 -1.72 13.34
CA THR A 76 -4.61 -1.14 13.93
C THR A 76 -5.09 0.07 13.16
N GLN A 77 -4.17 0.96 12.77
CA GLN A 77 -4.47 2.13 11.94
C GLN A 77 -5.03 1.70 10.57
N GLN A 78 -4.40 0.74 9.90
CA GLN A 78 -4.81 0.28 8.57
C GLN A 78 -6.13 -0.48 8.55
N ASN A 79 -6.43 -1.23 9.60
CA ASN A 79 -7.61 -2.11 9.64
C ASN A 79 -8.79 -1.54 10.43
N GLY A 80 -8.71 -0.27 10.87
CA GLY A 80 -9.78 0.38 11.64
C GLY A 80 -10.01 -0.27 13.00
N GLY A 81 -8.93 -0.68 13.67
CA GLY A 81 -8.97 -1.25 15.02
C GLY A 81 -9.15 -0.18 16.10
N ILE A 82 -8.63 -0.45 17.31
CA ILE A 82 -8.66 0.52 18.43
C ILE A 82 -7.94 1.80 18.01
N ASP A 83 -8.60 2.95 18.08
CA ASP A 83 -7.99 4.21 17.68
C ASP A 83 -6.82 4.55 18.61
N LEU A 84 -5.59 4.39 18.10
CA LEU A 84 -4.38 4.75 18.80
C LEU A 84 -4.02 6.18 18.45
N ASN A 85 -3.51 6.93 19.43
CA ASN A 85 -2.90 8.24 19.17
C ASN A 85 -1.37 8.14 19.25
N PRO A 86 -0.70 7.59 18.22
CA PRO A 86 0.75 7.41 18.23
C PRO A 86 1.49 8.74 18.33
N LYS A 87 0.92 9.83 17.79
CA LYS A 87 1.48 11.17 17.97
C LYS A 87 1.51 11.59 19.45
N CYS A 88 0.47 11.29 20.22
CA CYS A 88 0.46 11.54 21.66
C CYS A 88 1.51 10.68 22.38
N LEU A 89 1.52 9.37 22.09
CA LEU A 89 2.43 8.39 22.70
C LEU A 89 3.91 8.69 22.41
N ALA A 90 4.23 9.29 21.26
CA ALA A 90 5.57 9.76 20.94
C ALA A 90 6.06 10.93 21.82
N THR A 91 5.15 11.59 22.57
CA THR A 91 5.46 12.84 23.29
C THR A 91 5.36 12.76 24.80
N ILE A 92 4.66 11.74 25.34
CA ILE A 92 4.48 11.54 26.79
C ILE A 92 5.81 11.46 27.54
N LYS A 93 5.79 11.82 28.82
CA LYS A 93 6.97 11.84 29.70
C LYS A 93 6.97 10.74 30.75
N SER A 94 5.85 10.05 30.92
CA SER A 94 5.70 8.94 31.87
C SER A 94 4.62 7.98 31.38
N CYS A 95 4.72 6.70 31.77
CA CYS A 95 3.72 5.70 31.38
C CYS A 95 2.32 6.04 31.96
N ASP A 96 2.27 6.72 33.10
CA ASP A 96 1.01 7.19 33.71
C ASP A 96 0.27 8.23 32.86
N GLU A 97 0.91 8.86 31.88
CA GLU A 97 0.29 9.83 30.97
C GLU A 97 -0.49 9.16 29.84
N ILE A 98 -0.27 7.87 29.58
CA ILE A 98 -0.96 7.12 28.53
C ILE A 98 -2.47 7.24 28.72
N ASP A 99 -2.99 6.87 29.89
CA ASP A 99 -4.44 6.91 30.17
C ASP A 99 -4.97 8.30 30.52
N LYS A 100 -4.10 9.26 30.85
CA LYS A 100 -4.51 10.61 31.29
C LYS A 100 -4.59 11.61 30.13
N VAL A 101 -3.71 11.44 29.14
CA VAL A 101 -3.47 12.43 28.08
C VAL A 101 -3.65 11.81 26.71
N CYS A 102 -3.31 10.52 26.55
CA CYS A 102 -3.47 9.79 25.29
C CYS A 102 -4.69 8.86 25.28
N ALA A 103 -5.43 8.74 26.38
CA ALA A 103 -6.74 8.11 26.38
C ALA A 103 -7.66 8.90 25.48
N TRP A 104 -8.11 8.22 24.42
CA TRP A 104 -9.07 8.73 23.48
C TRP A 104 -10.37 9.12 24.20
N ASN A 105 -10.83 10.36 23.99
CA ASN A 105 -12.17 10.81 24.35
C ASN A 105 -12.98 10.92 23.04
N PRO A 106 -14.11 10.20 22.92
CA PRO A 106 -14.89 10.06 21.69
C PRO A 106 -15.30 11.35 20.98
#